data_AF-A0A8E7R7U5-F1
#
_entry.id   AF-A0A8E7R7U5-F1
#
_cell.length_a   1.000
_cell.length_b   1.000
_cell.length_c   1.000
_cell.angle_alpha   90.00
_cell.angle_beta   90.00
_cell.angle_gamma   90.00
#
_symmetry.space_group_name_H-M   'P 1'
#
loop_
_entity.id
_entity.type
_entity.pdbx_description
1 polymer ?
#
loop_
_entity_poly.entity_id
_entity_poly.type
_entity_poly.pdbx_seq_one_letter_code
_entity_poly.pdbx_strand_id
1 'polypeptide(L)'
;MMKKSKAMLFIAPALFSYALAAQACTTLAIQDKQGDIFHGRTLEYMQDLPSWLTYYPAGTQFDKKTPDGSQGISYQAKYPILAITSTITDGDSRDILEGMNSAGLSFSENMIMNAQLPPLPASEYKQAIPVTSLGEWALARFATVGEVKQAIKEGKFWSPELHRFGDLKSPFHYAFYDKKGGSIVVEVENGKFHVYDNPTRVMTNGPAFPWHLTNLNNYTQLTNVDRSSGTLGGIKVMQPDSGIAIADLPSSDTSVSRFIRGVYYTTYAPQATSAHDAMNTLAHIMSRFDRPKNITVDYMGSEGEGNATRKPVSEYTVWTTLSDLTHGEMMVRGYNDINYKTWSLSQFKNATAPVFEKINVKG
;
A
#
# COMPACT_ATOMS: atom_id res chain seq x y z
N MET A 1 13.03 -65.36 -20.61
CA MET A 1 13.31 -64.50 -19.43
C MET A 1 13.57 -63.07 -19.91
N MET A 2 12.54 -62.22 -19.89
CA MET A 2 12.62 -60.82 -20.33
C MET A 2 13.28 -59.95 -19.24
N LYS A 3 14.39 -59.28 -19.57
CA LYS A 3 15.05 -58.29 -18.70
C LYS A 3 14.19 -57.03 -18.64
N LYS A 4 13.69 -56.70 -17.44
CA LYS A 4 12.95 -55.46 -17.17
C LYS A 4 13.92 -54.27 -17.20
N SER A 5 13.70 -53.34 -18.11
CA SER A 5 14.31 -52.01 -18.14
C SER A 5 13.79 -51.18 -16.96
N LYS A 6 14.69 -50.62 -16.14
CA LYS A 6 14.34 -49.62 -15.12
C LYS A 6 14.34 -48.25 -15.79
N ALA A 7 13.16 -47.74 -16.14
CA ALA A 7 13.00 -46.34 -16.48
C ALA A 7 13.13 -45.50 -15.19
N MET A 8 14.17 -44.67 -15.12
CA MET A 8 14.33 -43.65 -14.09
C MET A 8 13.33 -42.52 -14.41
N LEU A 9 12.26 -42.43 -13.61
CA LEU A 9 11.31 -41.33 -13.69
C LEU A 9 11.95 -40.12 -12.98
N PHE A 10 12.44 -39.15 -13.74
CA PHE A 10 12.79 -37.84 -13.21
C PHE A 10 11.48 -37.13 -12.83
N ILE A 11 11.16 -37.15 -11.53
CA ILE A 11 10.10 -36.29 -10.99
C ILE A 11 10.71 -34.89 -10.90
N ALA A 12 10.46 -34.05 -11.91
CA ALA A 12 10.65 -32.62 -11.77
C ALA A 12 9.69 -32.13 -10.66
N PRO A 13 10.15 -31.39 -9.64
CA PRO A 13 9.24 -30.78 -8.70
C PRO A 13 8.42 -29.73 -9.48
N ALA A 14 7.14 -30.02 -9.67
CA ALA A 14 6.19 -29.01 -10.12
C ALA A 14 6.18 -27.91 -9.04
N LEU A 15 6.75 -26.75 -9.37
CA LEU A 15 6.56 -25.53 -8.61
C LEU A 15 5.08 -25.17 -8.71
N PHE A 16 4.28 -25.67 -7.76
CA PHE A 16 2.92 -25.19 -7.57
C PHE A 16 3.01 -23.76 -7.05
N SER A 17 2.91 -22.78 -7.95
CA SER A 17 2.65 -21.40 -7.59
C SER A 17 1.24 -21.34 -7.01
N TYR A 18 1.14 -21.20 -5.68
CA TYR A 18 -0.10 -20.78 -5.06
C TYR A 18 -0.41 -19.37 -5.54
N ALA A 19 -1.32 -19.24 -6.49
CA ALA A 19 -1.88 -17.94 -6.87
C ALA A 19 -2.78 -17.48 -5.71
N LEU A 20 -2.19 -16.75 -4.77
CA LEU A 20 -2.96 -15.89 -3.89
C LEU A 20 -3.46 -14.71 -4.72
N ALA A 21 -4.76 -14.44 -4.62
CA ALA A 21 -5.38 -13.28 -5.24
C ALA A 21 -4.58 -12.02 -4.88
N ALA A 22 -4.25 -11.22 -5.88
CA ALA A 22 -3.47 -10.01 -5.71
C ALA A 22 -4.29 -8.97 -4.95
N GLN A 23 -4.05 -8.85 -3.65
CA GLN A 23 -4.70 -7.86 -2.79
C GLN A 23 -4.43 -6.46 -3.30
N ALA A 24 -5.44 -5.83 -3.91
CA ALA A 24 -5.28 -4.52 -4.49
C ALA A 24 -5.15 -3.45 -3.39
N CYS A 25 -4.09 -2.66 -3.42
CA CYS A 25 -3.99 -1.46 -2.61
C CYS A 25 -3.42 -0.36 -3.49
N THR A 26 -3.87 0.87 -3.33
CA THR A 26 -3.34 2.02 -4.05
C THR A 26 -2.91 3.06 -3.05
N THR A 27 -1.67 3.54 -3.14
CA THR A 27 -1.24 4.76 -2.48
C THR A 27 -0.67 5.73 -3.49
N LEU A 28 -0.99 7.01 -3.32
CA LEU A 28 -0.39 8.09 -4.09
C LEU A 28 -0.32 9.38 -3.28
N ALA A 29 0.50 10.33 -3.70
CA ALA A 29 0.51 11.67 -3.13
C ALA A 29 0.47 12.77 -4.20
N ILE A 30 -0.26 13.85 -3.92
CA ILE A 30 -0.30 15.07 -4.73
C ILE A 30 0.35 16.23 -3.96
N GLN A 31 0.63 17.31 -4.70
CA GLN A 31 1.22 18.53 -4.15
C GLN A 31 0.34 19.74 -4.46
N ASP A 32 0.23 20.66 -3.51
CA ASP A 32 -0.35 21.98 -3.77
C ASP A 32 0.69 22.96 -4.36
N LYS A 33 0.33 24.24 -4.48
CA LYS A 33 1.25 25.27 -4.99
C LYS A 33 2.39 25.61 -4.04
N GLN A 34 2.24 25.34 -2.75
CA GLN A 34 3.24 25.57 -1.72
C GLN A 34 4.24 24.42 -1.63
N GLY A 35 3.92 23.27 -2.24
CA GLY A 35 4.70 22.05 -2.20
C GLY A 35 4.35 21.14 -1.03
N ASP A 36 3.28 21.45 -0.28
CA ASP A 36 2.76 20.61 0.78
C ASP A 36 2.27 19.27 0.20
N ILE A 37 2.43 18.20 0.99
CA ILE A 37 2.14 16.83 0.55
C ILE A 37 0.81 16.35 1.10
N PHE A 38 -0.04 15.88 0.20
CA PHE A 38 -1.32 15.25 0.51
C PHE A 38 -1.29 13.80 0.03
N HIS A 39 -1.35 12.86 0.96
CA HIS A 39 -1.13 11.44 0.73
C HIS A 39 -2.44 10.66 0.88
N GLY A 40 -2.81 9.92 -0.16
CA GLY A 40 -4.01 9.10 -0.21
C GLY A 40 -3.68 7.62 -0.26
N ARG A 41 -4.55 6.82 0.35
CA ARG A 41 -4.46 5.36 0.26
C ARG A 41 -5.83 4.69 0.32
N THR A 42 -6.03 3.69 -0.53
CA THR A 42 -7.13 2.71 -0.42
C THR A 42 -6.59 1.34 0.00
N LEU A 43 -7.36 0.65 0.85
CA LEU A 43 -7.17 -0.76 1.15
C LEU A 43 -8.26 -1.56 0.43
N GLU A 44 -7.91 -2.36 -0.57
CA GLU A 44 -8.81 -3.40 -1.05
C GLU A 44 -8.49 -4.73 -0.36
N TYR A 45 -9.53 -5.42 0.10
CA TYR A 45 -9.42 -6.73 0.71
C TYR A 45 -10.65 -7.58 0.39
N MET A 46 -10.53 -8.90 0.52
CA MET A 46 -11.61 -9.85 0.18
C MET A 46 -12.72 -9.97 1.25
N GLN A 47 -12.53 -9.33 2.40
CA GLN A 47 -13.44 -9.40 3.53
C GLN A 47 -13.31 -8.14 4.39
N ASP A 48 -14.23 -7.96 5.33
CA ASP A 48 -14.10 -6.90 6.33
C ASP A 48 -12.81 -7.11 7.11
N LEU A 49 -11.96 -6.09 7.13
CA LEU A 49 -10.75 -6.07 7.94
C LEU A 49 -10.96 -5.12 9.13
N PRO A 50 -11.17 -5.63 10.36
CA PRO A 50 -11.29 -4.79 11.54
C PRO A 50 -10.14 -3.80 11.61
N SER A 51 -10.47 -2.51 11.54
CA SER A 51 -9.49 -1.43 11.45
C SER A 51 -9.86 -0.31 12.42
N TRP A 52 -8.83 0.38 12.91
CA TRP A 52 -8.97 1.48 13.84
C TRP A 52 -8.10 2.64 13.42
N LEU A 53 -8.64 3.84 13.54
CA LEU A 53 -7.82 5.02 13.64
C LEU A 53 -7.19 5.02 15.04
N THR A 54 -5.87 5.10 15.07
CA THR A 54 -5.09 5.00 16.29
C THR A 54 -4.17 6.21 16.42
N TYR A 55 -4.21 6.83 17.60
CA TYR A 55 -3.24 7.83 17.99
C TYR A 55 -2.27 7.22 19.02
N TYR A 56 -0.98 7.35 18.77
CA TYR A 56 0.07 7.03 19.73
C TYR A 56 0.78 8.33 20.17
N PRO A 57 0.75 8.70 21.46
CA PRO A 57 1.53 9.85 21.93
C PRO A 57 3.03 9.59 21.86
N ALA A 58 3.82 10.67 21.84
CA ALA A 58 5.26 10.57 22.06
C ALA A 58 5.56 9.88 23.39
N GLY A 59 6.63 9.08 23.43
CA GLY A 59 6.99 8.23 24.56
C GLY A 59 6.28 6.88 24.60
N THR A 60 5.32 6.60 23.71
CA THR A 60 4.71 5.26 23.59
C THR A 60 5.81 4.22 23.37
N GLN A 61 5.84 3.21 24.25
CA GLN A 61 6.78 2.10 24.19
C GLN A 61 6.29 1.02 23.23
N PHE A 62 7.16 0.59 22.32
CA PHE A 62 6.94 -0.53 21.42
C PHE A 62 7.98 -1.61 21.69
N ASP A 63 7.50 -2.81 21.98
CA ASP A 63 8.31 -3.97 22.33
C ASP A 63 8.05 -5.09 21.32
N LYS A 64 9.11 -5.57 20.66
CA LYS A 64 8.99 -6.60 19.63
C LYS A 64 9.54 -7.93 20.10
N LYS A 65 9.06 -9.01 19.49
CA LYS A 65 9.61 -10.36 19.66
C LYS A 65 10.61 -10.65 18.56
N THR A 66 11.56 -11.52 18.87
CA THR A 66 12.51 -12.11 17.93
C THR A 66 11.88 -13.30 17.20
N PRO A 67 12.54 -13.87 16.17
CA PRO A 67 12.07 -15.09 15.51
C PRO A 67 11.86 -16.30 16.43
N ASP A 68 12.59 -16.39 17.54
CA ASP A 68 12.46 -17.46 18.54
C ASP A 68 11.46 -17.14 19.67
N GLY A 69 10.70 -16.05 19.55
CA GLY A 69 9.71 -15.62 20.53
C GLY A 69 10.27 -14.95 21.79
N SER A 70 11.59 -14.83 21.91
CA SER A 70 12.22 -14.09 23.00
C SER A 70 12.05 -12.57 22.85
N GLN A 71 12.42 -11.80 23.88
CA GLN A 71 12.32 -10.35 23.82
C GLN A 71 13.30 -9.79 22.78
N GLY A 72 12.79 -9.08 21.78
CA GLY A 72 13.56 -8.45 20.72
C GLY A 72 13.88 -6.99 21.02
N ILE A 73 13.91 -6.20 19.95
CA ILE A 73 14.15 -4.76 20.04
C ILE A 73 12.98 -4.03 20.71
N SER A 74 13.32 -2.99 21.46
CA SER A 74 12.40 -2.10 22.16
C SER A 74 12.73 -0.66 21.82
N TYR A 75 11.72 0.15 21.51
CA TYR A 75 11.89 1.57 21.18
C TYR A 75 10.67 2.40 21.56
N GLN A 76 10.87 3.70 21.74
CA GLN A 76 9.78 4.65 22.01
C GLN A 76 9.50 5.54 20.81
N ALA A 77 8.24 5.93 20.66
CA ALA A 77 7.79 6.95 19.74
C ALA A 77 8.43 8.30 20.08
N LYS A 78 9.33 8.79 19.23
CA LYS A 78 9.87 10.15 19.31
C LYS A 78 8.83 11.18 18.89
N TYR A 79 7.97 10.83 17.95
CA TYR A 79 6.91 11.68 17.41
C TYR A 79 5.54 11.05 17.72
N PRO A 80 4.52 11.84 18.06
CA PRO A 80 3.14 11.35 18.04
C PRO A 80 2.78 10.82 16.64
N ILE A 81 1.99 9.75 16.61
CA ILE A 81 1.61 9.02 15.40
C ILE A 81 0.09 9.02 15.28
N LEU A 82 -0.43 9.27 14.08
CA LEU A 82 -1.82 9.04 13.71
C LEU A 82 -1.85 8.00 12.57
N ALA A 83 -2.52 6.88 12.78
CA ALA A 83 -2.41 5.72 11.90
C ALA A 83 -3.73 4.97 11.75
N ILE A 84 -3.83 4.17 10.69
CA ILE A 84 -4.79 3.07 10.59
C ILE A 84 -4.10 1.79 11.03
N THR A 85 -4.66 1.15 12.04
CA THR A 85 -4.16 -0.12 12.58
C THR A 85 -5.14 -1.25 12.34
N SER A 86 -4.63 -2.47 12.23
CA SER A 86 -5.43 -3.69 12.18
C SER A 86 -4.72 -4.82 12.95
N THR A 87 -5.33 -6.00 12.95
CA THR A 87 -4.75 -7.21 13.56
C THR A 87 -4.34 -8.16 12.43
N ILE A 88 -3.17 -7.92 11.83
CA ILE A 88 -2.64 -8.79 10.76
C ILE A 88 -1.69 -9.85 11.31
N THR A 89 -1.02 -9.56 12.43
CA THR A 89 -0.27 -10.55 13.22
C THR A 89 -1.14 -11.14 14.34
N ASP A 90 -0.59 -12.07 15.13
CA ASP A 90 -1.34 -12.75 16.17
C ASP A 90 -1.69 -11.82 17.34
N GLY A 91 -2.79 -12.16 18.05
CA GLY A 91 -3.28 -11.37 19.17
C GLY A 91 -3.96 -10.06 18.74
N ASP A 92 -3.91 -9.06 19.62
CA ASP A 92 -4.39 -7.69 19.38
C ASP A 92 -3.20 -6.77 19.06
N SER A 93 -2.52 -7.08 17.97
CA SER A 93 -1.23 -6.51 17.58
C SER A 93 -1.25 -5.03 17.18
N ARG A 94 -2.40 -4.52 16.72
CA ARG A 94 -2.58 -3.13 16.24
C ARG A 94 -1.49 -2.73 15.23
N ASP A 95 -1.14 -3.63 14.32
CA ASP A 95 -0.16 -3.39 13.27
C ASP A 95 -0.59 -2.18 12.43
N ILE A 96 0.33 -1.25 12.19
CA ILE A 96 0.08 -0.04 11.38
C ILE A 96 0.12 -0.41 9.89
N LEU A 97 -0.98 -0.16 9.18
CA LEU A 97 -1.10 -0.37 7.73
C LEU A 97 -0.89 0.92 6.92
N GLU A 98 -1.19 2.05 7.56
CA GLU A 98 -1.15 3.40 7.00
C GLU A 98 -0.95 4.39 8.15
N GLY A 99 -0.20 5.46 7.96
CA GLY A 99 -0.09 6.47 9.01
C GLY A 99 0.87 7.60 8.72
N MET A 100 0.86 8.58 9.62
CA MET A 100 1.80 9.69 9.63
C MET A 100 2.23 10.04 11.05
N ASN A 101 3.34 10.76 11.17
CA ASN A 101 3.80 11.30 12.44
C ASN A 101 3.82 12.83 12.45
N SER A 102 3.97 13.41 13.64
CA SER A 102 3.98 14.88 13.81
C SER A 102 5.14 15.61 13.15
N ALA A 103 6.18 14.89 12.70
CA ALA A 103 7.26 15.48 11.95
C ALA A 103 6.93 15.60 10.45
N GLY A 104 5.85 14.98 10.00
CA GLY A 104 5.39 14.99 8.62
C GLY A 104 5.93 13.85 7.77
N LEU A 105 6.37 12.75 8.38
CA LEU A 105 6.63 11.48 7.68
C LEU A 105 5.32 10.68 7.61
N SER A 106 5.07 10.04 6.48
CA SER A 106 3.96 9.11 6.25
C SER A 106 4.45 7.75 5.77
N PHE A 107 3.60 6.75 5.93
CA PHE A 107 3.85 5.35 5.63
C PHE A 107 2.58 4.70 5.07
N SER A 108 2.77 3.84 4.07
CA SER A 108 1.75 2.98 3.47
C SER A 108 2.31 1.56 3.26
N GLU A 109 1.55 0.52 3.62
CA GLU A 109 1.90 -0.90 3.41
C GLU A 109 1.03 -1.57 2.35
N ASN A 110 1.56 -1.99 1.20
CA ASN A 110 0.81 -2.78 0.21
C ASN A 110 1.28 -4.24 0.19
N MET A 111 0.44 -5.16 -0.30
CA MET A 111 0.89 -6.54 -0.52
C MET A 111 1.69 -6.67 -1.81
N ILE A 112 2.79 -7.42 -1.75
CA ILE A 112 3.55 -7.88 -2.91
C ILE A 112 4.03 -9.31 -2.66
N MET A 113 3.88 -10.16 -3.67
CA MET A 113 4.32 -11.54 -3.60
C MET A 113 5.85 -11.62 -3.58
N ASN A 114 6.39 -12.68 -2.99
CA ASN A 114 7.82 -13.00 -2.95
C ASN A 114 8.71 -12.00 -2.18
N ALA A 115 8.16 -11.24 -1.24
CA ALA A 115 8.88 -10.29 -0.38
C ALA A 115 9.69 -10.93 0.79
N GLN A 116 10.18 -12.16 0.61
CA GLN A 116 10.77 -12.92 1.71
C GLN A 116 12.23 -12.55 1.95
N LEU A 117 12.59 -12.31 3.21
CA LEU A 117 13.97 -12.23 3.66
C LEU A 117 14.50 -13.63 4.05
N PRO A 118 15.82 -13.88 3.87
CA PRO A 118 16.44 -15.06 4.44
C PRO A 118 16.36 -15.04 5.98
N PRO A 119 16.39 -16.21 6.64
CA PRO A 119 16.49 -16.27 8.09
C PRO A 119 17.69 -15.46 8.61
N LEU A 120 17.50 -14.73 9.70
CA LEU A 120 18.59 -14.03 10.38
C LEU A 120 19.38 -14.98 11.30
N PRO A 121 20.68 -14.78 11.49
CA PRO A 121 21.41 -15.45 12.55
C PRO A 121 20.95 -14.95 13.92
N ALA A 122 20.93 -15.84 14.92
CA ALA A 122 20.46 -15.53 16.28
C ALA A 122 21.21 -14.35 16.93
N SER A 123 22.48 -14.12 16.56
CA SER A 123 23.28 -12.98 17.02
C SER A 123 22.71 -11.62 16.62
N GLU A 124 21.84 -11.55 15.59
CA GLU A 124 21.23 -10.31 15.11
C GLU A 124 19.80 -10.10 15.62
N TYR A 125 19.20 -11.09 16.29
CA TYR A 125 17.79 -11.05 16.69
C TYR A 125 17.43 -9.83 17.55
N LYS A 126 18.30 -9.45 18.49
CA LYS A 126 18.04 -8.36 19.44
C LYS A 126 17.91 -6.97 18.80
N GLN A 127 18.48 -6.77 17.61
CA GLN A 127 18.40 -5.51 16.87
C GLN A 127 17.47 -5.58 15.65
N ALA A 128 16.87 -6.74 15.38
CA ALA A 128 16.09 -6.96 14.17
C ALA A 128 14.65 -6.46 14.32
N ILE A 129 14.18 -5.74 13.31
CA ILE A 129 12.82 -5.25 13.19
C ILE A 129 12.00 -6.28 12.38
N PRO A 130 10.87 -6.80 12.91
CA PRO A 130 9.95 -7.57 12.08
C PRO A 130 9.39 -6.65 10.99
N VAL A 131 9.36 -7.10 9.74
CA VAL A 131 8.93 -6.26 8.62
C VAL A 131 7.47 -5.78 8.76
N THR A 132 6.62 -6.51 9.49
CA THR A 132 5.26 -6.09 9.86
C THR A 132 5.20 -4.87 10.77
N SER A 133 6.30 -4.51 11.42
CA SER A 133 6.43 -3.30 12.25
C SER A 133 7.28 -2.22 11.58
N LEU A 134 7.63 -2.35 10.30
CA LEU A 134 8.50 -1.38 9.62
C LEU A 134 7.89 0.02 9.63
N GLY A 135 6.59 0.14 9.34
CA GLY A 135 5.87 1.41 9.37
C GLY A 135 5.84 2.04 10.76
N GLU A 136 5.48 1.26 11.77
CA GLU A 136 5.47 1.70 13.17
C GLU A 136 6.85 2.19 13.61
N TRP A 137 7.89 1.39 13.37
CA TRP A 137 9.26 1.75 13.69
C TRP A 137 9.70 3.03 12.98
N ALA A 138 9.39 3.17 11.69
CA ALA A 138 9.77 4.35 10.92
C ALA A 138 9.06 5.62 11.41
N LEU A 139 7.73 5.56 11.58
CA LEU A 139 6.93 6.66 12.09
C LEU A 139 7.30 7.03 13.53
N ALA A 140 7.70 6.05 14.36
CA ALA A 140 8.16 6.29 15.71
C ALA A 140 9.52 7.01 15.76
N ARG A 141 10.41 6.80 14.78
CA ARG A 141 11.84 7.16 14.91
C ARG A 141 12.30 8.29 13.99
N PHE A 142 11.70 8.45 12.82
CA PHE A 142 12.24 9.31 11.76
C PHE A 142 11.27 10.43 11.37
N ALA A 143 11.82 11.56 10.93
CA ALA A 143 11.09 12.73 10.48
C ALA A 143 11.03 12.84 8.95
N THR A 144 11.95 12.18 8.23
CA THR A 144 12.10 12.36 6.78
C THR A 144 12.35 11.03 6.08
N VAL A 145 11.99 10.97 4.81
CA VAL A 145 12.30 9.88 3.89
C VAL A 145 13.81 9.64 3.80
N GLY A 146 14.62 10.70 3.86
CA GLY A 146 16.09 10.57 3.88
C GLY A 146 16.61 9.78 5.08
N GLU A 147 16.05 10.03 6.27
CA GLU A 147 16.38 9.27 7.48
C GLU A 147 15.92 7.80 7.36
N VAL A 148 14.72 7.56 6.84
CA VAL A 148 14.19 6.20 6.61
C VAL A 148 15.08 5.43 5.63
N LYS A 149 15.49 6.05 4.52
CA LYS A 149 16.38 5.45 3.51
C LYS A 149 17.71 4.99 4.12
N GLN A 150 18.31 5.82 4.98
CA GLN A 150 19.54 5.44 5.67
C GLN A 150 19.30 4.31 6.68
N ALA A 151 18.22 4.40 7.46
CA ALA A 151 17.92 3.44 8.51
C ALA A 151 17.60 2.04 7.94
N ILE A 152 16.96 1.94 6.78
CA ILE A 152 16.72 0.65 6.10
C ILE A 152 18.04 0.05 5.60
N LYS A 153 18.99 0.87 5.14
CA LYS A 153 20.29 0.38 4.66
C LYS A 153 21.13 -0.23 5.77
N GLU A 154 21.03 0.31 6.98
CA GLU A 154 21.81 -0.14 8.16
C GLU A 154 21.07 -1.16 9.02
N GLY A 155 19.74 -1.20 8.93
CA GLY A 155 18.88 -1.99 9.78
C GLY A 155 18.98 -3.50 9.54
N LYS A 156 18.55 -4.26 10.55
CA LYS A 156 18.36 -5.71 10.48
C LYS A 156 16.88 -6.01 10.50
N PHE A 157 16.43 -6.93 9.66
CA PHE A 157 15.02 -7.18 9.45
C PHE A 157 14.73 -8.65 9.23
N TRP A 158 13.54 -9.09 9.62
CA TRP A 158 13.09 -10.46 9.42
C TRP A 158 11.61 -10.52 9.09
N SER A 159 11.22 -11.53 8.32
CA SER A 159 9.83 -11.76 7.92
C SER A 159 9.15 -12.72 8.92
N PRO A 160 8.20 -12.25 9.75
CA PRO A 160 7.38 -13.15 10.55
C PRO A 160 6.42 -13.95 9.66
N GLU A 161 6.00 -15.11 10.18
CA GLU A 161 4.88 -15.87 9.62
C GLU A 161 3.56 -15.22 10.05
N LEU A 162 2.65 -15.06 9.10
CA LEU A 162 1.33 -14.47 9.32
C LEU A 162 0.30 -15.59 9.38
N HIS A 163 0.08 -16.17 10.56
CA HIS A 163 -0.84 -17.30 10.73
C HIS A 163 -2.28 -16.97 10.30
N ARG A 164 -2.72 -15.71 10.50
CA ARG A 164 -4.02 -15.20 10.02
C ARG A 164 -4.16 -15.17 8.49
N PHE A 165 -3.05 -15.30 7.77
CA PHE A 165 -2.98 -15.29 6.30
C PHE A 165 -2.52 -16.63 5.75
N GLY A 166 -2.72 -17.74 6.49
CA GLY A 166 -2.35 -19.08 6.02
C GLY A 166 -0.84 -19.32 6.03
N ASP A 167 -0.17 -18.86 7.09
CA ASP A 167 1.27 -19.05 7.33
C ASP A 167 2.18 -18.43 6.28
N LEU A 168 1.70 -17.41 5.58
CA LEU A 168 2.52 -16.65 4.64
C LEU A 168 3.61 -15.89 5.40
N LYS A 169 4.83 -15.95 4.89
CA LYS A 169 5.83 -14.95 5.27
C LYS A 169 5.34 -13.59 4.79
N SER A 170 5.44 -12.59 5.69
CA SER A 170 4.94 -11.23 5.48
C SER A 170 5.16 -10.71 4.04
N PRO A 171 4.09 -10.55 3.24
CA PRO A 171 4.18 -10.28 1.81
C PRO A 171 4.00 -8.79 1.52
N PHE A 172 4.84 -7.93 2.09
CA PHE A 172 4.62 -6.48 2.01
C PHE A 172 5.74 -5.71 1.30
N HIS A 173 5.35 -4.60 0.67
CA HIS A 173 6.25 -3.50 0.32
C HIS A 173 5.64 -2.18 0.78
N TYR A 174 6.48 -1.16 0.82
CA TYR A 174 6.19 0.02 1.61
C TYR A 174 6.44 1.28 0.81
N ALA A 175 5.56 2.27 0.95
CA ALA A 175 5.81 3.62 0.48
C ALA A 175 5.98 4.55 1.67
N PHE A 176 6.93 5.46 1.54
CA PHE A 176 7.10 6.56 2.49
C PHE A 176 7.07 7.88 1.74
N TYR A 177 6.40 8.86 2.33
CA TYR A 177 6.40 10.25 1.85
C TYR A 177 6.72 11.17 3.04
N ASP A 178 7.38 12.30 2.80
CA ASP A 178 7.52 13.33 3.82
C ASP A 178 7.05 14.69 3.35
N LYS A 179 6.70 15.56 4.30
CA LYS A 179 6.25 16.94 4.00
C LYS A 179 7.30 17.83 3.31
N LYS A 180 8.56 17.37 3.19
CA LYS A 180 9.61 18.06 2.41
C LYS A 180 9.60 17.64 0.94
N GLY A 181 8.66 16.78 0.54
CA GLY A 181 8.50 16.30 -0.81
C GLY A 181 9.21 14.97 -1.10
N GLY A 182 9.89 14.37 -0.13
CA GLY A 182 10.52 13.07 -0.28
C GLY A 182 9.51 11.97 -0.58
N SER A 183 9.86 11.01 -1.45
CA SER A 183 9.03 9.85 -1.75
C SER A 183 9.90 8.66 -2.14
N ILE A 184 9.71 7.52 -1.47
CA ILE A 184 10.41 6.26 -1.75
C ILE A 184 9.45 5.08 -1.76
N VAL A 185 9.85 4.03 -2.47
CA VAL A 185 9.29 2.68 -2.37
C VAL A 185 10.36 1.74 -1.84
N VAL A 186 9.98 0.87 -0.92
CA VAL A 186 10.85 -0.10 -0.24
C VAL A 186 10.31 -1.49 -0.50
N GLU A 187 11.07 -2.32 -1.20
CA GLU A 187 10.70 -3.68 -1.57
C GLU A 187 11.74 -4.69 -1.11
N VAL A 188 11.29 -5.89 -0.77
CA VAL A 188 12.20 -7.05 -0.64
C VAL A 188 12.21 -7.79 -1.97
N GLU A 189 13.38 -7.86 -2.61
CA GLU A 189 13.57 -8.59 -3.86
C GLU A 189 14.88 -9.37 -3.78
N ASN A 190 14.84 -10.65 -4.15
CA ASN A 190 15.99 -11.57 -4.07
C ASN A 190 16.60 -11.63 -2.65
N GLY A 191 15.75 -11.63 -1.62
CA GLY A 191 16.18 -11.79 -0.22
C GLY A 191 16.81 -10.56 0.42
N LYS A 192 16.69 -9.37 -0.19
CA LYS A 192 17.23 -8.12 0.37
C LYS A 192 16.28 -6.95 0.15
N PHE A 193 16.38 -5.96 1.03
CA PHE A 193 15.71 -4.68 0.85
C PHE A 193 16.34 -3.88 -0.29
N HIS A 194 15.48 -3.28 -1.10
CA HIS A 194 15.81 -2.24 -2.06
C HIS A 194 14.99 -1.01 -1.74
N VAL A 195 15.63 0.16 -1.85
CA VAL A 195 14.98 1.45 -1.64
C VAL A 195 15.09 2.24 -2.93
N TYR A 196 13.93 2.50 -3.54
CA TYR A 196 13.80 3.22 -4.79
C TYR A 196 13.28 4.63 -4.53
N ASP A 197 13.91 5.63 -5.14
CA ASP A 197 13.29 6.96 -5.20
C ASP A 197 12.03 6.87 -6.08
N ASN A 198 10.94 7.48 -5.61
CA ASN A 198 9.64 7.39 -6.26
C ASN A 198 9.23 8.75 -6.86
N PRO A 199 9.64 9.05 -8.11
CA PRO A 199 9.30 10.32 -8.74
C PRO A 199 7.82 10.43 -9.11
N THR A 200 7.10 9.30 -9.19
CA THR A 200 5.67 9.29 -9.53
C THR A 200 4.78 9.54 -8.32
N ARG A 201 5.33 9.39 -7.10
CA ARG A 201 4.60 9.40 -5.84
C ARG A 201 3.46 8.37 -5.78
N VAL A 202 3.53 7.30 -6.57
CA VAL A 202 2.50 6.26 -6.64
C VAL A 202 3.11 4.92 -6.28
N MET A 203 2.39 4.10 -5.53
CA MET A 203 2.69 2.68 -5.33
C MET A 203 1.39 1.88 -5.31
N THR A 204 1.37 0.80 -6.08
CA THR A 204 0.29 -0.21 -6.09
C THR A 204 0.85 -1.51 -5.56
N ASN A 205 0.59 -2.66 -6.16
CA ASN A 205 1.14 -3.95 -5.77
C ASN A 205 2.17 -4.41 -6.81
N GLY A 206 2.43 -5.73 -6.87
CA GLY A 206 3.27 -6.34 -7.91
C GLY A 206 2.89 -5.95 -9.35
N PRO A 207 3.81 -6.03 -10.33
CA PRO A 207 5.23 -6.42 -10.19
C PRO A 207 6.08 -5.41 -9.40
N ALA A 208 7.39 -5.66 -9.28
CA ALA A 208 8.32 -4.78 -8.58
C ALA A 208 8.29 -3.34 -9.13
N PHE A 209 8.56 -2.35 -8.28
CA PHE A 209 8.45 -0.93 -8.61
C PHE A 209 9.26 -0.49 -9.86
N PRO A 210 10.52 -0.93 -10.07
CA PRO A 210 11.27 -0.57 -11.30
C PRO A 210 10.60 -1.04 -12.59
N TRP A 211 9.85 -2.15 -12.53
CA TRP A 211 9.09 -2.64 -13.68
C TRP A 211 7.93 -1.70 -13.99
N HIS A 212 7.20 -1.22 -12.98
CA HIS A 212 6.12 -0.24 -13.16
C HIS A 212 6.64 1.04 -13.83
N LEU A 213 7.80 1.53 -13.41
CA LEU A 213 8.46 2.67 -14.05
C LEU A 213 8.81 2.39 -15.51
N THR A 214 9.33 1.20 -15.82
CA THR A 214 9.63 0.78 -17.19
C THR A 214 8.35 0.70 -18.04
N ASN A 215 7.26 0.22 -17.46
CA ASN A 215 5.97 0.08 -18.14
C ASN A 215 5.36 1.43 -18.55
N LEU A 216 5.71 2.54 -17.90
CA LEU A 216 5.27 3.89 -18.30
C LEU A 216 5.66 4.24 -19.74
N ASN A 217 6.72 3.63 -20.29
CA ASN A 217 7.12 3.84 -21.69
C ASN A 217 6.07 3.39 -22.72
N ASN A 218 5.09 2.57 -22.32
CA ASN A 218 3.96 2.18 -23.18
C ASN A 218 2.83 3.24 -23.23
N TYR A 219 2.96 4.33 -22.48
CA TYR A 219 1.90 5.32 -22.25
C TYR A 219 2.34 6.76 -22.57
N THR A 220 3.36 6.94 -23.40
CA THR A 220 3.90 8.26 -23.77
C THR A 220 2.88 9.18 -24.45
N GLN A 221 1.80 8.62 -24.98
CA GLN A 221 0.70 9.32 -25.63
C GLN A 221 -0.30 9.95 -24.65
N LEU A 222 -0.30 9.57 -23.37
CA LEU A 222 -1.29 10.05 -22.41
C LEU A 222 -1.19 11.58 -22.23
N THR A 223 -2.33 12.25 -22.37
CA THR A 223 -2.49 13.70 -22.22
C THR A 223 -3.78 14.02 -21.48
N ASN A 224 -3.87 15.18 -20.84
CA ASN A 224 -5.11 15.70 -20.27
C ASN A 224 -5.87 16.64 -21.20
N VAL A 225 -5.46 16.74 -22.48
CA VAL A 225 -6.08 17.61 -23.48
C VAL A 225 -6.95 16.79 -24.42
N ASP A 226 -8.24 17.13 -24.50
CA ASP A 226 -9.18 16.45 -25.38
C ASP A 226 -8.87 16.69 -26.86
N ARG A 227 -9.00 15.62 -27.65
CA ARG A 227 -9.10 15.68 -29.11
C ARG A 227 -10.54 15.36 -29.53
N SER A 228 -11.46 16.29 -29.29
CA SER A 228 -12.91 16.06 -29.47
C SER A 228 -13.39 16.11 -30.91
N SER A 229 -12.53 16.35 -31.91
CA SER A 229 -12.92 16.27 -33.33
C SER A 229 -11.79 15.81 -34.23
N GLY A 230 -12.15 15.32 -35.41
CA GLY A 230 -11.19 14.85 -36.40
C GLY A 230 -11.83 14.49 -37.73
N THR A 231 -11.05 13.84 -38.59
CA THR A 231 -11.53 13.27 -39.84
C THR A 231 -10.96 11.87 -39.99
N LEU A 232 -11.83 10.88 -40.22
CA LEU A 232 -11.46 9.50 -40.48
C LEU A 232 -11.86 9.16 -41.93
N GLY A 233 -10.87 8.94 -42.80
CA GLY A 233 -11.09 8.92 -44.24
C GLY A 233 -11.60 10.28 -44.72
N GLY A 234 -12.87 10.34 -45.16
CA GLY A 234 -13.57 11.57 -45.56
C GLY A 234 -14.68 12.03 -44.60
N ILE A 235 -14.86 11.34 -43.46
CA ILE A 235 -15.97 11.60 -42.53
C ILE A 235 -15.49 12.53 -41.41
N LYS A 236 -16.17 13.65 -41.21
CA LYS A 236 -15.97 14.51 -40.04
C LYS A 236 -16.56 13.83 -38.81
N VAL A 237 -15.76 13.66 -37.77
CA VAL A 237 -16.16 13.06 -36.50
C VAL A 237 -16.00 14.06 -35.37
N MET A 238 -16.90 13.99 -34.39
CA MET A 238 -16.93 14.87 -33.22
C MET A 238 -17.45 14.09 -32.02
N GLN A 239 -16.80 14.24 -30.87
CA GLN A 239 -17.31 13.73 -29.60
C GLN A 239 -18.47 14.61 -29.14
N PRO A 240 -19.54 14.03 -28.56
CA PRO A 240 -20.67 14.80 -28.05
C PRO A 240 -20.30 15.61 -26.79
N ASP A 241 -19.28 15.19 -26.05
CA ASP A 241 -18.88 15.74 -24.74
C ASP A 241 -17.34 15.81 -24.58
N SER A 242 -16.88 16.34 -23.43
CA SER A 242 -15.46 16.37 -23.02
C SER A 242 -15.03 15.08 -22.30
N GLY A 243 -13.71 14.92 -22.11
CA GLY A 243 -13.10 13.82 -21.36
C GLY A 243 -12.53 12.68 -22.21
N ILE A 244 -12.49 12.82 -23.54
CA ILE A 244 -11.92 11.79 -24.42
C ILE A 244 -10.40 11.61 -24.21
N ALA A 245 -9.72 12.57 -23.59
CA ALA A 245 -8.28 12.50 -23.29
C ALA A 245 -7.89 11.27 -22.44
N ILE A 246 -8.81 10.75 -21.62
CA ILE A 246 -8.56 9.55 -20.80
C ILE A 246 -8.96 8.24 -21.48
N ALA A 247 -9.32 8.24 -22.77
CA ALA A 247 -9.78 7.04 -23.47
C ALA A 247 -8.74 5.91 -23.49
N ASP A 248 -7.45 6.26 -23.55
CA ASP A 248 -6.34 5.31 -23.54
C ASP A 248 -5.86 4.94 -22.12
N LEU A 249 -6.47 5.52 -21.09
CA LEU A 249 -6.11 5.23 -19.71
C LEU A 249 -6.67 3.85 -19.33
N PRO A 250 -5.84 2.91 -18.85
CA PRO A 250 -6.30 1.55 -18.60
C PRO A 250 -7.30 1.54 -17.44
N SER A 251 -8.45 0.91 -17.65
CA SER A 251 -9.59 0.95 -16.73
C SER A 251 -9.69 -0.24 -15.77
N SER A 252 -8.89 -1.29 -15.99
CA SER A 252 -8.93 -2.47 -15.10
C SER A 252 -8.41 -2.14 -13.69
N ASP A 253 -8.89 -2.86 -12.68
CA ASP A 253 -8.43 -2.70 -11.28
C ASP A 253 -7.17 -3.53 -10.95
N THR A 254 -6.50 -4.06 -11.97
CA THR A 254 -5.19 -4.68 -11.80
C THR A 254 -4.18 -3.65 -11.27
N SER A 255 -3.19 -4.13 -10.51
CA SER A 255 -2.10 -3.29 -10.00
C SER A 255 -1.45 -2.43 -11.08
N VAL A 256 -1.13 -3.05 -12.23
CA VAL A 256 -0.52 -2.36 -13.37
C VAL A 256 -1.39 -1.22 -13.88
N SER A 257 -2.69 -1.46 -14.08
CA SER A 257 -3.60 -0.43 -14.58
C SER A 257 -3.85 0.69 -13.55
N ARG A 258 -3.97 0.33 -12.26
CA ARG A 258 -4.07 1.31 -11.17
C ARG A 258 -2.81 2.16 -11.07
N PHE A 259 -1.63 1.60 -11.27
CA PHE A 259 -0.38 2.36 -11.24
C PHE A 259 -0.40 3.44 -12.33
N ILE A 260 -0.71 3.07 -13.59
CA ILE A 260 -0.79 4.02 -14.71
C ILE A 260 -1.84 5.11 -14.45
N ARG A 261 -3.03 4.73 -13.95
CA ARG A 261 -4.06 5.70 -13.52
C ARG A 261 -3.54 6.64 -12.45
N GLY A 262 -2.84 6.12 -11.44
CA GLY A 262 -2.25 6.91 -10.36
C GLY A 262 -1.22 7.90 -10.87
N VAL A 263 -0.33 7.49 -11.77
CA VAL A 263 0.66 8.38 -12.38
C VAL A 263 -0.02 9.47 -13.22
N TYR A 264 -1.04 9.12 -13.99
CA TYR A 264 -1.83 10.10 -14.74
C TYR A 264 -2.45 11.15 -13.80
N TYR A 265 -3.14 10.71 -12.74
CA TYR A 265 -3.79 11.64 -11.81
C TYR A 265 -2.79 12.50 -11.04
N THR A 266 -1.68 11.95 -10.57
CA THR A 266 -0.64 12.74 -9.87
C THR A 266 0.06 13.74 -10.79
N THR A 267 0.19 13.41 -12.08
CA THR A 267 0.80 14.30 -13.08
C THR A 267 -0.10 15.50 -13.41
N TYR A 268 -1.41 15.28 -13.53
CA TYR A 268 -2.36 16.29 -13.99
C TYR A 268 -3.28 16.84 -12.88
N ALA A 269 -3.08 16.45 -11.63
CA ALA A 269 -3.81 16.99 -10.49
C ALA A 269 -3.64 18.52 -10.45
N PRO A 270 -4.72 19.29 -10.28
CA PRO A 270 -4.60 20.73 -10.12
C PRO A 270 -3.82 21.02 -8.83
N GLN A 271 -2.80 21.86 -8.93
CA GLN A 271 -2.12 22.38 -7.75
C GLN A 271 -3.03 23.37 -7.05
N ALA A 272 -3.68 22.90 -5.98
CA ALA A 272 -4.56 23.69 -5.15
C ALA A 272 -3.83 24.86 -4.47
N THR A 273 -4.60 25.86 -4.03
CA THR A 273 -4.09 27.03 -3.29
C THR A 273 -4.34 26.95 -1.79
N SER A 274 -5.06 25.92 -1.34
CA SER A 274 -5.38 25.67 0.06
C SER A 274 -5.34 24.18 0.36
N ALA A 275 -5.04 23.83 1.61
CA ALA A 275 -5.07 22.44 2.09
C ALA A 275 -6.45 21.80 1.91
N HIS A 276 -7.52 22.55 2.15
CA HIS A 276 -8.90 22.08 1.94
C HIS A 276 -9.14 21.66 0.48
N ASP A 277 -8.75 22.50 -0.49
CA ASP A 277 -8.96 22.21 -1.91
C ASP A 277 -8.04 21.09 -2.41
N ALA A 278 -6.84 20.99 -1.84
CA ALA A 278 -5.91 19.89 -2.10
C ALA A 278 -6.51 18.55 -1.61
N MET A 279 -7.00 18.52 -0.37
CA MET A 279 -7.68 17.34 0.20
C MET A 279 -8.94 16.97 -0.59
N ASN A 280 -9.73 17.94 -1.04
CA ASN A 280 -10.88 17.69 -1.89
C ASN A 280 -10.48 17.11 -3.26
N THR A 281 -9.42 17.64 -3.88
CA THR A 281 -8.84 17.11 -5.13
C THR A 281 -8.36 15.68 -4.93
N LEU A 282 -7.64 15.42 -3.84
CA LEU A 282 -7.16 14.07 -3.50
C LEU A 282 -8.33 13.11 -3.27
N ALA A 283 -9.40 13.54 -2.60
CA ALA A 283 -10.61 12.74 -2.41
C ALA A 283 -11.22 12.30 -3.76
N HIS A 284 -11.37 13.23 -4.71
CA HIS A 284 -11.85 12.92 -6.06
C HIS A 284 -10.94 11.94 -6.80
N ILE A 285 -9.62 12.08 -6.68
CA ILE A 285 -8.66 11.15 -7.27
C ILE A 285 -8.79 9.76 -6.63
N MET A 286 -8.82 9.67 -5.30
CA MET A 286 -8.89 8.40 -4.59
C MET A 286 -10.22 7.66 -4.85
N SER A 287 -11.32 8.38 -5.09
CA SER A 287 -12.59 7.78 -5.54
C SER A 287 -12.49 7.06 -6.89
N ARG A 288 -11.43 7.28 -7.68
CA ARG A 288 -11.17 6.54 -8.94
C ARG A 288 -10.54 5.16 -8.71
N PHE A 289 -10.20 4.85 -7.46
CA PHE A 289 -9.63 3.58 -7.01
C PHE A 289 -10.57 2.84 -6.04
N ASP A 290 -11.76 3.39 -5.78
CA ASP A 290 -12.78 2.79 -4.92
C ASP A 290 -13.45 1.60 -5.64
N ARG A 291 -13.25 0.39 -5.13
CA ARG A 291 -13.79 -0.85 -5.69
C ARG A 291 -15.07 -1.27 -4.96
N PRO A 292 -16.23 -1.26 -5.63
CA PRO A 292 -17.45 -1.77 -5.03
C PRO A 292 -17.45 -3.30 -4.96
N LYS A 293 -18.10 -3.85 -3.92
CA LYS A 293 -18.29 -5.31 -3.80
C LYS A 293 -18.98 -5.89 -5.04
N ASN A 294 -18.50 -7.05 -5.46
CA ASN A 294 -19.02 -7.91 -6.54
C ASN A 294 -18.95 -7.36 -7.96
N ILE A 295 -18.33 -6.20 -8.20
CA ILE A 295 -18.11 -5.69 -9.57
C ILE A 295 -17.08 -6.56 -10.32
N THR A 296 -16.08 -7.08 -9.60
CA THR A 296 -15.12 -8.05 -10.11
C THR A 296 -14.95 -9.18 -9.10
N VAL A 297 -14.89 -10.42 -9.55
CA VAL A 297 -14.69 -11.60 -8.69
C VAL A 297 -13.55 -12.47 -9.21
N ASP A 298 -12.88 -13.16 -8.29
CA ASP A 298 -11.84 -14.15 -8.57
C ASP A 298 -12.26 -15.53 -8.04
N TYR A 299 -11.88 -16.60 -8.75
CA TYR A 299 -12.13 -17.98 -8.36
C TYR A 299 -10.85 -18.58 -7.77
N MET A 300 -10.58 -18.28 -6.49
CA MET A 300 -9.35 -18.69 -5.80
C MET A 300 -9.05 -20.20 -5.91
N GLY A 301 -7.80 -20.55 -6.24
CA GLY A 301 -7.28 -21.93 -6.25
C GLY A 301 -6.18 -22.15 -7.31
N SER A 302 -5.23 -23.05 -7.03
CA SER A 302 -4.12 -23.45 -7.92
C SER A 302 -4.59 -23.77 -9.34
N GLU A 303 -3.81 -23.39 -10.36
CA GLU A 303 -4.03 -23.91 -11.71
C GLU A 303 -4.11 -25.45 -11.66
N GLY A 304 -5.26 -26.03 -12.05
CA GLY A 304 -5.43 -27.49 -12.13
C GLY A 304 -6.76 -28.07 -11.63
N GLU A 305 -7.51 -27.38 -10.76
CA GLU A 305 -8.88 -27.81 -10.40
C GLU A 305 -9.90 -26.99 -11.19
N GLY A 306 -10.71 -27.65 -12.01
CA GLY A 306 -11.69 -26.97 -12.87
C GLY A 306 -12.61 -26.01 -12.10
N ASN A 307 -12.98 -24.89 -12.73
CA ASN A 307 -13.76 -23.78 -12.16
C ASN A 307 -15.12 -24.17 -11.53
N ALA A 308 -15.63 -25.39 -11.72
CA ALA A 308 -16.99 -25.78 -11.37
C ALA A 308 -17.28 -25.91 -9.85
N THR A 309 -16.25 -25.97 -9.00
CA THR A 309 -16.42 -26.16 -7.54
C THR A 309 -15.96 -24.97 -6.68
N ARG A 310 -15.46 -23.88 -7.30
CA ARG A 310 -14.86 -22.75 -6.57
C ARG A 310 -15.89 -21.67 -6.26
N LYS A 311 -15.88 -21.16 -5.03
CA LYS A 311 -16.67 -19.99 -4.66
C LYS A 311 -15.95 -18.72 -5.15
N PRO A 312 -16.64 -17.82 -5.88
CA PRO A 312 -16.07 -16.55 -6.25
C PRO A 312 -15.83 -15.69 -5.00
N VAL A 313 -14.71 -14.98 -4.98
CA VAL A 313 -14.31 -14.03 -3.95
C VAL A 313 -14.27 -12.64 -4.57
N SER A 314 -14.89 -11.67 -3.90
CA SER A 314 -14.82 -10.26 -4.31
C SER A 314 -13.86 -9.51 -3.41
N GLU A 315 -12.87 -8.88 -4.01
CA GLU A 315 -12.15 -7.80 -3.37
C GLU A 315 -12.93 -6.49 -3.51
N TYR A 316 -12.85 -5.65 -2.49
CA TYR A 316 -13.52 -4.35 -2.46
C TYR A 316 -12.73 -3.39 -1.56
N THR A 317 -12.92 -2.08 -1.72
CA THR A 317 -12.20 -1.08 -0.91
C THR A 317 -12.80 -1.02 0.50
N VAL A 318 -12.08 -1.54 1.50
CA VAL A 318 -12.53 -1.61 2.90
C VAL A 318 -12.56 -0.23 3.54
N TRP A 319 -11.57 0.60 3.23
CA TRP A 319 -11.51 2.00 3.63
C TRP A 319 -10.60 2.80 2.71
N THR A 320 -10.80 4.12 2.73
CA THR A 320 -9.93 5.11 2.09
C THR A 320 -9.42 6.09 3.14
N THR A 321 -8.15 6.49 3.03
CA THR A 321 -7.53 7.54 3.82
C THR A 321 -6.97 8.64 2.96
N LEU A 322 -6.98 9.86 3.50
CA LEU A 322 -6.37 11.06 2.92
C LEU A 322 -5.63 11.77 4.07
N SER A 323 -4.38 12.16 3.88
CA SER A 323 -3.54 12.72 4.92
C SER A 323 -2.89 14.02 4.45
N ASP A 324 -3.02 15.09 5.23
CA ASP A 324 -2.24 16.32 5.10
C ASP A 324 -1.02 16.23 6.02
N LEU A 325 0.17 16.08 5.41
CA LEU A 325 1.41 15.86 6.17
C LEU A 325 1.96 17.13 6.82
N THR A 326 1.52 18.30 6.39
CA THR A 326 1.95 19.59 6.92
C THR A 326 1.16 19.95 8.18
N HIS A 327 -0.17 19.76 8.13
CA HIS A 327 -1.07 20.09 9.24
C HIS A 327 -1.32 18.92 10.18
N GLY A 328 -0.94 17.69 9.79
CA GLY A 328 -1.11 16.51 10.63
C GLY A 328 -2.58 16.11 10.77
N GLU A 329 -3.33 16.21 9.67
CA GLU A 329 -4.75 15.81 9.58
C GLU A 329 -4.92 14.56 8.72
N MET A 330 -5.77 13.63 9.16
CA MET A 330 -6.12 12.42 8.44
C MET A 330 -7.64 12.32 8.33
N MET A 331 -8.12 12.15 7.10
CA MET A 331 -9.50 11.84 6.78
C MET A 331 -9.63 10.34 6.50
N VAL A 332 -10.64 9.69 7.07
CA VAL A 332 -10.92 8.26 6.87
C VAL A 332 -12.38 8.07 6.46
N ARG A 333 -12.60 7.26 5.43
CA ARG A 333 -13.91 6.78 5.00
C ARG A 333 -13.90 5.26 4.97
N GLY A 334 -14.67 4.62 5.86
CA GLY A 334 -14.91 3.18 5.79
C GLY A 334 -15.92 2.84 4.70
N TYR A 335 -15.97 1.58 4.27
CA TYR A 335 -16.83 1.14 3.15
C TYR A 335 -18.31 1.54 3.29
N ASN A 336 -18.86 1.50 4.51
CA ASN A 336 -20.26 1.87 4.78
C ASN A 336 -20.46 3.35 5.12
N ASP A 337 -19.42 4.17 5.07
CA ASP A 337 -19.53 5.62 5.30
C ASP A 337 -19.54 6.33 3.93
N ILE A 338 -20.53 7.21 3.71
CA ILE A 338 -20.56 8.06 2.51
C ILE A 338 -19.55 9.20 2.64
N ASN A 339 -19.40 9.75 3.84
CA ASN A 339 -18.55 10.90 4.13
C ASN A 339 -17.26 10.47 4.82
N TYR A 340 -16.18 11.21 4.55
CA TYR A 340 -14.97 11.14 5.35
C TYR A 340 -15.20 11.74 6.73
N LYS A 341 -14.59 11.13 7.74
CA LYS A 341 -14.42 11.71 9.08
C LYS A 341 -12.98 12.20 9.20
N THR A 342 -12.75 13.30 9.91
CA THR A 342 -11.42 13.91 10.06
C THR A 342 -10.91 13.76 11.48
N TRP A 343 -9.63 13.46 11.61
CA TRP A 343 -8.87 13.45 12.84
C TRP A 343 -7.57 14.22 12.65
N SER A 344 -7.03 14.75 13.74
CA SER A 344 -5.75 15.45 13.69
C SER A 344 -4.87 15.08 14.86
N LEU A 345 -3.56 15.21 14.68
CA LEU A 345 -2.61 15.07 15.78
C LEU A 345 -2.88 16.10 16.89
N SER A 346 -3.34 17.30 16.52
CA SER A 346 -3.65 18.37 17.49
C SER A 346 -4.86 18.07 18.36
N GLN A 347 -5.85 17.32 17.86
CA GLN A 347 -7.00 16.83 18.62
C GLN A 347 -6.58 16.00 19.83
N PHE A 348 -5.50 15.22 19.70
CA PHE A 348 -5.02 14.29 20.72
C PHE A 348 -3.78 14.78 21.48
N LYS A 349 -3.40 16.06 21.35
CA LYS A 349 -2.17 16.62 21.94
C LYS A 349 -2.00 16.42 23.45
N ASN A 350 -3.11 16.23 24.18
CA ASN A 350 -3.14 16.03 25.63
C ASN A 350 -3.29 14.56 26.03
N ALA A 351 -3.45 13.63 25.09
CA ALA A 351 -3.57 12.21 25.39
C ALA A 351 -2.22 11.67 25.88
N THR A 352 -2.24 11.00 27.04
CA THR A 352 -1.06 10.40 27.68
C THR A 352 -0.95 8.90 27.43
N ALA A 353 -1.94 8.31 26.77
CA ALA A 353 -1.99 6.91 26.39
C ALA A 353 -2.52 6.78 24.96
N PRO A 354 -2.28 5.64 24.28
CA PRO A 354 -2.83 5.38 22.96
C PRO A 354 -4.36 5.48 22.94
N VAL A 355 -4.90 6.03 21.86
CA VAL A 355 -6.35 6.17 21.61
C VAL A 355 -6.70 5.33 20.40
N PHE A 356 -7.82 4.60 20.45
CA PHE A 356 -8.26 3.70 19.39
C PHE A 356 -9.73 3.98 19.05
N GLU A 357 -9.97 4.42 17.81
CA GLU A 357 -11.30 4.72 17.27
C GLU A 357 -11.64 3.74 16.16
N LYS A 358 -12.72 2.98 16.33
CA LYS A 358 -13.08 1.92 15.38
C LYS A 358 -13.58 2.53 14.06
N ILE A 359 -13.05 2.03 12.94
CA ILE A 359 -13.49 2.42 11.59
C ILE A 359 -14.70 1.57 11.19
N ASN A 360 -15.68 2.20 10.51
CA ASN A 360 -16.87 1.54 10.02
C ASN A 360 -16.57 0.74 8.74
N VAL A 361 -16.00 -0.44 8.91
CA VAL A 361 -15.61 -1.36 7.83
C VAL A 361 -16.66 -2.43 7.52
N LYS A 362 -17.70 -2.54 8.35
CA LYS A 362 -18.78 -3.51 8.07
C LYS A 362 -19.43 -3.12 6.77
N GLY A 363 -19.76 -4.05 5.90
CA GLY A 363 -20.67 -3.81 4.77
C GLY A 363 -21.11 -5.06 4.08
#